data_AF-A0A959AEV7-F1
#
_entry.id   AF-A0A959AEV7-F1
#
_cell.length_a   1.000
_cell.length_b   1.000
_cell.length_c   1.000
_cell.angle_alpha   90.00
_cell.angle_beta   90.00
_cell.angle_gamma   90.00
#
_symmetry.space_group_name_H-M   'P 1'
#
loop_
_entity.id
_entity.type
_entity.pdbx_description
1 polymer ?
#
loop_
_entity_poly.entity_id
_entity_poly.type
_entity_poly.pdbx_seq_one_letter_code
_entity_poly.pdbx_strand_id
1 'polypeptide(L)'
;MNVLLLNTYAHGGAGIACRRLQAALPAAGVSADLLTADALGSRWPFYAERLSFLPYERDKSVRFSFSLANFGKNILKHPLVSRADVLHLHWINQGMLSLEMIHRLSETGKPIVWTLHDMWAFTGGCCRRCPN
;
A
#
# COMPACT_ATOMS: atom_id res chain seq x y z
N MET A 1 -0.50 -22.62 2.53
CA MET A 1 0.23 -21.34 2.42
C MET A 1 -0.79 -20.22 2.41
N ASN A 2 -0.60 -19.22 3.25
CA ASN A 2 -1.46 -18.05 3.40
C ASN A 2 -0.74 -16.81 2.85
N VAL A 3 -1.28 -16.23 1.79
CA VAL A 3 -0.77 -14.99 1.19
C VAL A 3 -1.64 -13.83 1.65
N LEU A 4 -1.02 -12.79 2.21
CA LEU A 4 -1.69 -11.54 2.53
C LEU A 4 -1.41 -10.50 1.45
N LEU A 5 -2.46 -10.13 0.72
CA LEU A 5 -2.45 -9.08 -0.27
C LEU A 5 -2.69 -7.73 0.43
N LEU A 6 -1.76 -6.78 0.24
CA LEU A 6 -1.82 -5.44 0.82
C LEU A 6 -2.06 -4.42 -0.29
N ASN A 7 -3.18 -3.69 -0.21
CA ASN A 7 -3.53 -2.66 -1.18
C ASN A 7 -4.33 -1.53 -0.53
N THR A 8 -4.09 -0.27 -0.90
CA THR A 8 -4.79 0.86 -0.29
C THR A 8 -6.30 0.77 -0.50
N TYR A 9 -6.76 0.48 -1.72
CA TYR A 9 -8.18 0.47 -2.07
C TYR A 9 -8.65 -0.87 -2.63
N ALA A 10 -9.88 -1.28 -2.32
CA ALA A 10 -10.48 -2.45 -2.97
C ALA A 10 -10.90 -2.17 -4.44
N HIS A 11 -10.92 -0.91 -4.86
CA HIS A 11 -11.38 -0.45 -6.18
C HIS A 11 -10.24 0.19 -7.00
N GLY A 12 -10.54 0.60 -8.23
CA GLY A 12 -9.53 1.10 -9.19
C GLY A 12 -8.71 -0.01 -9.85
N GLY A 13 -7.78 0.34 -10.75
CA GLY A 13 -7.01 -0.63 -11.52
C GLY A 13 -6.21 -1.61 -10.64
N ALA A 14 -5.42 -1.07 -9.71
CA ALA A 14 -4.64 -1.87 -8.76
C ALA A 14 -5.51 -2.74 -7.85
N GLY A 15 -6.62 -2.18 -7.32
CA GLY A 15 -7.54 -2.91 -6.44
C GLY A 15 -8.31 -4.01 -7.16
N ILE A 16 -8.76 -3.78 -8.40
CA ILE A 16 -9.41 -4.81 -9.22
C ILE A 16 -8.43 -5.95 -9.53
N ALA A 17 -7.20 -5.63 -9.94
CA ALA A 17 -6.18 -6.63 -10.18
C ALA A 17 -5.88 -7.45 -8.92
N CYS A 18 -5.73 -6.79 -7.77
CA CYS A 18 -5.53 -7.43 -6.47
C CYS A 18 -6.69 -8.36 -6.09
N ARG A 19 -7.94 -7.94 -6.28
CA ARG A 19 -9.12 -8.78 -6.00
C ARG A 19 -9.24 -9.98 -6.94
N ARG A 20 -8.93 -9.79 -8.23
CA ARG A 20 -8.89 -10.91 -9.20
C ARG A 20 -7.86 -11.95 -8.80
N LEU A 21 -6.68 -11.49 -8.36
CA LEU A 21 -5.65 -12.38 -7.83
C LEU A 21 -6.11 -13.10 -6.56
N GLN A 22 -6.71 -12.38 -5.60
CA GLN A 22 -7.29 -12.97 -4.39
C GLN A 22 -8.30 -14.08 -4.72
N ALA A 23 -9.17 -13.87 -5.71
CA ALA A 23 -10.18 -14.86 -6.11
C ALA A 23 -9.58 -16.05 -6.86
N ALA A 24 -8.46 -15.87 -7.57
CA ALA A 24 -7.82 -16.93 -8.35
C ALA A 24 -6.90 -17.85 -7.52
N LEU A 25 -6.24 -17.32 -6.49
CA LEU A 25 -5.30 -18.08 -5.65
C LEU A 25 -5.91 -19.33 -4.97
N PRO A 26 -7.16 -19.33 -4.49
CA PRO A 26 -7.81 -20.53 -3.95
C PRO A 26 -7.90 -21.67 -4.97
N ALA A 27 -8.07 -21.39 -6.26
CA ALA A 27 -8.09 -22.40 -7.30
C ALA A 27 -6.73 -23.10 -7.49
N ALA A 28 -5.65 -22.46 -7.06
CA ALA A 28 -4.30 -23.02 -7.01
C ALA A 28 -3.95 -23.66 -5.65
N GLY A 29 -4.92 -23.81 -4.74
CA GLY A 29 -4.72 -24.36 -3.41
C GLY A 29 -4.03 -23.40 -2.42
N VAL A 30 -4.01 -22.10 -2.72
CA VAL A 30 -3.38 -21.06 -1.88
C VAL A 30 -4.47 -20.18 -1.25
N SER A 31 -4.45 -20.07 0.08
CA SER A 31 -5.34 -19.16 0.80
C SER A 31 -4.87 -17.72 0.62
N ALA A 32 -5.79 -16.81 0.26
CA ALA A 32 -5.46 -15.42 0.01
C ALA A 32 -6.40 -14.46 0.76
N ASP A 33 -5.80 -13.66 1.64
CA ASP A 33 -6.49 -12.59 2.35
C ASP A 33 -6.15 -11.23 1.73
N LEU A 34 -7.11 -10.30 1.72
CA LEU A 34 -6.89 -8.92 1.30
C LEU A 34 -7.08 -7.98 2.48
N LEU A 35 -6.07 -7.17 2.77
CA LEU A 35 -6.14 -6.11 3.76
C LEU A 35 -6.01 -4.75 3.09
N THR A 36 -7.03 -3.91 3.27
CA THR A 36 -7.10 -2.57 2.68
C THR A 36 -6.92 -1.45 3.69
N ALA A 37 -6.56 -0.25 3.21
CA ALA A 37 -6.49 0.93 4.07
C ALA A 37 -7.86 1.22 4.70
N ASP A 38 -8.94 1.04 3.95
CA ASP A 38 -10.31 1.24 4.45
C ASP A 38 -10.64 0.26 5.59
N ALA A 39 -10.23 -1.01 5.48
CA ALA A 39 -10.43 -2.02 6.53
C ALA A 39 -9.65 -1.72 7.82
N LEU A 40 -8.52 -1.00 7.71
CA LEU A 40 -7.73 -0.54 8.86
C LEU A 40 -8.28 0.74 9.49
N GLY A 41 -9.45 1.24 9.06
CA GLY A 41 -10.12 2.40 9.65
C GLY A 41 -9.40 3.73 9.38
N SER A 42 -9.00 4.43 10.44
CA SER A 42 -8.54 5.83 10.45
C SER A 42 -7.78 6.28 9.19
N ARG A 43 -8.24 7.36 8.56
CA ARG A 43 -7.55 8.03 7.45
C ARG A 43 -6.52 9.06 7.92
N TRP A 44 -6.24 9.12 9.23
CA TRP A 44 -5.29 10.08 9.79
C TRP A 44 -3.91 10.08 9.11
N PRO A 45 -3.27 8.93 8.81
CA PRO A 45 -1.97 8.93 8.15
C PRO A 45 -1.98 9.59 6.77
N PHE A 46 -3.08 9.44 6.03
CA PHE A 46 -3.28 10.14 4.76
C PHE A 46 -3.30 11.66 4.96
N TYR A 47 -4.08 12.15 5.93
CA TYR A 47 -4.15 13.59 6.20
C TYR A 47 -2.83 14.14 6.74
N ALA A 48 -2.14 13.41 7.63
CA ALA A 48 -0.84 13.78 8.16
C ALA A 48 0.22 13.90 7.05
N GLU A 49 0.24 12.95 6.11
CA GLU A 49 1.10 13.03 4.92
C GLU A 49 0.82 14.30 4.11
N ARG A 50 -0.46 14.64 3.87
CA ARG A 50 -0.82 15.87 3.15
C ARG A 50 -0.40 17.13 3.89
N LEU A 51 -0.62 17.18 5.21
CA LEU A 51 -0.22 18.31 6.06
C LEU A 51 1.31 18.50 6.03
N SER A 52 2.06 17.40 6.08
CA SER A 52 3.53 17.44 6.01
C SER A 52 4.06 17.91 4.66
N PHE A 53 3.27 17.78 3.59
CA PHE A 53 3.62 18.21 2.25
C PHE A 53 3.29 19.69 1.98
N LEU A 54 2.39 20.31 2.75
CA LEU A 54 1.98 21.71 2.55
C LEU A 54 3.16 22.70 2.43
N PRO A 55 4.26 22.60 3.21
CA PRO A 55 5.39 23.51 3.07
C PRO A 55 6.18 23.34 1.75
N TYR A 56 6.06 22.17 1.10
CA TYR A 56 6.78 21.80 -0.12
C TYR A 56 5.88 21.87 -1.37
N GLU A 57 4.62 22.25 -1.18
CA GLU A 57 3.63 22.30 -2.23
C GLU A 57 3.86 23.51 -3.13
N ARG A 58 4.36 23.26 -4.35
CA ARG A 58 4.50 24.30 -5.38
C ARG A 58 3.15 24.80 -5.90
N ASP A 59 2.17 23.90 -6.06
CA ASP A 59 0.85 24.19 -6.62
C ASP A 59 -0.23 23.25 -6.04
N LYS A 60 -1.47 23.72 -5.91
CA LYS A 60 -2.61 22.93 -5.40
C LYS A 60 -2.93 21.68 -6.23
N SER A 61 -2.62 21.70 -7.51
CA SER A 61 -2.79 20.59 -8.44
C SER A 61 -1.87 19.40 -8.15
N VAL A 62 -0.70 19.63 -7.53
CA VAL A 62 0.24 18.54 -7.20
C VAL A 62 -0.04 17.90 -5.85
N ARG A 63 -0.88 18.52 -5.01
CA ARG A 63 -1.19 18.07 -3.64
C ARG A 63 -1.57 16.60 -3.52
N PHE A 64 -2.30 16.07 -4.50
CA PHE A 64 -2.80 14.69 -4.51
C PHE A 64 -2.10 13.80 -5.53
N SER A 65 -1.15 14.36 -6.28
CA SER A 65 -0.44 13.68 -7.35
C SER A 65 0.65 12.76 -6.81
N PHE A 66 1.17 13.03 -5.62
CA PHE A 66 2.32 12.33 -5.03
C PHE A 66 2.00 11.74 -3.65
N SER A 67 2.70 10.68 -3.21
CA SER A 67 2.68 10.16 -1.83
C SER A 67 4.11 10.09 -1.34
N LEU A 68 4.41 10.63 -0.15
CA LEU A 68 5.75 10.61 0.45
C LEU A 68 6.03 9.28 1.18
N ALA A 69 4.97 8.55 1.56
CA ALA A 69 5.04 7.39 2.45
C ALA A 69 5.86 7.66 3.74
N ASN A 70 5.82 8.89 4.24
CA ASN A 70 6.36 9.26 5.55
C ASN A 70 5.37 8.95 6.69
N PHE A 71 4.08 8.88 6.40
CA PHE A 71 3.04 8.41 7.31
C PHE A 71 2.35 7.17 6.74
N GLY A 72 2.04 6.21 7.61
CA GLY A 72 1.34 4.99 7.26
C GLY A 72 0.70 4.33 8.48
N LYS A 73 -0.07 3.27 8.23
CA LYS A 73 -0.73 2.52 9.30
C LYS A 73 0.22 1.48 9.87
N ASN A 74 0.23 1.35 11.19
CA ASN A 74 0.96 0.27 11.85
C ASN A 74 0.15 -1.02 11.76
N ILE A 75 0.64 -1.95 10.93
CA ILE A 75 0.00 -3.26 10.73
C ILE A 75 0.77 -4.43 11.34
N LEU A 76 1.89 -4.19 12.06
CA LEU A 76 2.73 -5.27 12.60
C LEU A 76 1.97 -6.25 13.50
N LYS A 77 1.09 -5.70 14.34
CA LYS A 77 0.32 -6.49 15.31
C LYS A 77 -0.98 -7.04 14.72
N HIS A 78 -1.23 -6.84 13.43
CA HIS A 78 -2.48 -7.27 12.81
C HIS A 78 -2.50 -8.80 12.67
N PRO A 79 -3.58 -9.50 13.07
CA PRO A 79 -3.66 -10.96 12.99
C PRO A 79 -3.41 -11.51 11.58
N LEU A 80 -3.89 -10.80 10.55
CA LEU A 80 -3.63 -11.16 9.15
C LEU A 80 -2.14 -11.14 8.80
N VAL A 81 -1.39 -10.17 9.31
CA VAL A 81 0.05 -10.06 9.06
C VAL A 81 0.79 -11.16 9.79
N SER A 82 0.38 -11.47 11.02
CA SER A 82 0.98 -12.56 11.80
C SER A 82 0.76 -13.95 11.17
N ARG A 83 -0.45 -14.22 10.67
CA ARG A 83 -0.80 -15.53 10.06
C ARG A 83 -0.31 -15.73 8.62
N ALA A 84 0.13 -14.65 7.96
CA ALA A 84 0.58 -14.72 6.58
C ALA A 84 1.96 -15.35 6.47
N ASP A 85 2.12 -16.26 5.52
CA ASP A 85 3.41 -16.82 5.13
C ASP A 85 4.13 -15.88 4.16
N VAL A 86 3.37 -15.17 3.31
CA VAL A 86 3.88 -14.22 2.31
C VAL A 86 3.11 -12.91 2.38
N LEU A 87 3.82 -11.79 2.34
CA LEU A 87 3.25 -10.46 2.22
C LEU A 87 3.35 -10.00 0.76
N HIS A 88 2.23 -9.76 0.10
CA HIS A 88 2.19 -9.36 -1.31
C HIS A 88 1.66 -7.92 -1.43
N LEU A 89 2.58 -6.99 -1.67
CA LEU A 89 2.32 -5.57 -1.84
C LEU A 89 1.84 -5.28 -3.27
N HIS A 90 0.76 -4.51 -3.38
CA HIS A 90 0.29 -3.96 -4.65
C HIS A 90 0.51 -2.44 -4.69
N TRP A 91 -0.51 -1.65 -4.36
CA TRP A 91 -0.42 -0.20 -4.27
C TRP A 91 -0.63 0.21 -2.82
N ILE A 92 0.43 0.70 -2.17
CA ILE A 92 0.50 0.92 -0.70
C ILE A 92 0.55 2.41 -0.32
N ASN A 93 0.19 3.27 -1.27
CA ASN A 93 0.28 4.73 -1.13
C ASN A 93 -0.90 5.31 -0.35
N GLN A 94 -0.90 6.65 -0.22
CA GLN A 94 -1.97 7.43 0.42
C GLN A 94 -2.20 7.02 1.88
N GLY A 95 -1.09 6.88 2.62
CA GLY A 95 -1.13 6.60 4.06
C GLY A 95 -1.47 5.15 4.43
N MET A 96 -1.41 4.20 3.49
CA MET A 96 -1.55 2.77 3.80
C MET A 96 -0.30 2.26 4.54
N LEU A 97 0.89 2.33 3.92
CA LEU A 97 2.16 2.00 4.57
C LEU A 97 3.15 3.17 4.46
N SER A 98 3.98 3.35 5.50
CA SER A 98 5.15 4.21 5.44
C SER A 98 6.39 3.42 5.03
N LEU A 99 7.43 4.10 4.56
CA LEU A 99 8.74 3.47 4.28
C LEU A 99 9.30 2.78 5.53
N GLU A 100 9.16 3.41 6.69
CA GLU A 100 9.52 2.80 7.98
C GLU A 100 8.72 1.52 8.24
N MET A 101 7.43 1.50 7.90
CA MET A 101 6.62 0.30 8.05
C MET A 101 7.05 -0.80 7.06
N ILE A 102 7.38 -0.46 5.81
CA ILE A 102 7.91 -1.45 4.86
C ILE A 102 9.22 -2.06 5.41
N HIS A 103 10.11 -1.22 5.96
CA HIS A 103 11.34 -1.69 6.59
C HIS A 103 11.06 -2.62 7.77
N ARG A 104 10.20 -2.22 8.72
CA ARG A 104 9.81 -3.06 9.85
C ARG A 104 9.12 -4.38 9.42
N LEU A 105 8.38 -4.38 8.31
CA LEU A 105 7.83 -5.61 7.74
C LEU A 105 8.94 -6.51 7.19
N SER A 106 9.97 -5.94 6.56
CA SER A 106 11.12 -6.72 6.08
C SER A 106 11.91 -7.37 7.23
N GLU A 107 11.97 -6.72 8.40
CA GLU A 107 12.60 -7.27 9.61
C GLU A 107 11.85 -8.48 10.20
N THR A 108 10.58 -8.70 9.82
CA THR A 108 9.84 -9.89 10.27
C THR A 108 10.35 -11.20 9.67
N GLY A 109 11.24 -11.14 8.67
CA GLY A 109 11.77 -12.30 7.96
C GLY A 109 10.79 -12.97 6.99
N LYS A 110 9.56 -12.44 6.88
CA LYS A 110 8.55 -12.94 5.95
C LYS A 110 8.91 -12.52 4.52
N PRO A 111 8.79 -13.40 3.52
CA PRO A 111 8.99 -13.04 2.13
C PRO A 111 7.99 -11.95 1.71
N ILE A 112 8.50 -10.89 1.09
CA ILE A 112 7.72 -9.78 0.56
C ILE A 112 7.79 -9.82 -0.98
N VAL A 113 6.63 -9.89 -1.62
CA VAL A 113 6.47 -9.78 -3.08
C VAL A 113 5.84 -8.43 -3.38
N TRP A 114 6.36 -7.69 -4.36
CA TRP A 114 5.79 -6.40 -4.75
C TRP A 114 5.40 -6.39 -6.23
N THR A 115 4.10 -6.24 -6.50
CA THR A 115 3.59 -5.98 -7.85
C THR A 115 3.44 -4.48 -8.07
N LEU A 116 4.21 -3.97 -9.03
CA LEU A 116 4.25 -2.54 -9.36
C LEU A 116 3.06 -2.18 -10.27
N HIS A 117 2.11 -1.41 -9.74
CA HIS A 117 1.00 -0.84 -10.50
C HIS A 117 1.29 0.57 -11.03
N ASP A 118 2.34 1.19 -10.52
CA ASP A 118 2.87 2.48 -10.96
C ASP A 118 4.38 2.54 -10.67
N MET A 119 5.00 3.68 -11.00
CA MET A 119 6.45 3.86 -10.85
C MET A 119 6.87 4.25 -9.43
N TRP A 120 5.92 4.43 -8.50
CA TRP A 120 6.18 5.03 -7.19
C TRP A 120 7.29 4.31 -6.40
N ALA A 121 7.30 2.97 -6.44
CA ALA A 121 8.21 2.15 -5.64
C ALA A 121 9.70 2.37 -5.97
N PHE A 122 10.03 2.84 -7.18
CA PHE A 122 11.42 3.08 -7.59
C PHE A 122 11.71 4.54 -7.94
N THR A 123 10.69 5.39 -8.09
CA THR A 123 10.88 6.84 -8.28
C THR A 123 10.79 7.65 -6.99
N GLY A 124 10.38 7.06 -5.87
CA GLY A 124 10.17 7.76 -4.59
C GLY A 124 8.91 8.64 -4.58
N GLY A 125 8.38 8.95 -5.75
CA GLY A 125 6.94 8.91 -5.99
C GLY A 125 6.53 9.29 -7.40
N CYS A 126 5.31 8.90 -7.74
CA CYS A 126 4.82 8.90 -9.11
C CYS A 126 4.19 10.26 -9.46
N CYS A 127 4.54 10.80 -10.62
CA CYS A 127 3.87 11.93 -11.23
C CYS A 127 2.64 11.41 -12.00
N ARG A 128 1.42 11.52 -11.44
CA ARG A 128 0.19 11.15 -12.19
C ARG A 128 -0.18 12.14 -13.30
N ARG A 129 0.52 13.27 -13.39
CA ARG A 129 0.41 14.29 -14.45
C ARG A 129 1.59 15.25 -14.31
N CYS A 130 2.50 15.28 -15.28
CA CYS A 130 3.23 16.52 -15.55
C CYS A 130 2.21 17.45 -16.20
N PRO A 131 1.88 18.61 -15.61
CA PRO A 131 1.27 19.67 -16.39
C PRO A 131 2.25 20.02 -17.51
N ASN A 132 1.77 20.08 -18.75
CA ASN A 132 2.50 20.74 -19.84
C ASN A 132 2.58 22.23 -19.56
#